data_AF-T0LXA8-F1
#
_entry.id   AF-T0LXA8-F1
#
_cell.length_a   1.000
_cell.length_b   1.000
_cell.length_c   1.000
_cell.angle_alpha   90.00
_cell.angle_beta   90.00
_cell.angle_gamma   90.00
#
_symmetry.space_group_name_H-M   'P 1'
#
loop_
_entity.id
_entity.type
_entity.pdbx_description
1 polymer ?
#
loop_
_entity_poly.entity_id
_entity_poly.type
_entity_poly.pdbx_seq_one_letter_code
_entity_poly.pdbx_strand_id
1 'polypeptide(L)'
;MIAPYGKGKSRLLTVLCETTPYGFYAIDIKSAPLKRVSELYKVILFVDEKGQMDQETSAMINAKYNRNSIVLNASTEIQSGFSSIIGYSIYGPMLLAGREPFKDDAIESKSLQINMDYPLNREDIPRKIKGKVYDGYIAKARELRSKLLQFRINWHDKINNVQPSEFLKKYEDKTEPRLFEVISFFEDLIEIIPEIKPEITKVLEDQIIRNVEVARGTPNGIIAETVLSKIDSGEDQCEYTINGKAHTGIYLTSIYEDIGENYKQRAGRILSALGIKTDRPRVEFTRKTQDRMETYKKKISVVRIPDDKKLNELKSRYDPEYMKAILSSIFKAQQAIVDEQDEQDEQRGTPHKKK
;
A
#
# COMPACT_ATOMS: atom_id res chain seq x y z
N MET A 1 -4.66 4.32 9.49
CA MET A 1 -3.62 4.40 10.54
C MET A 1 -3.63 3.12 11.36
N ILE A 2 -2.46 2.51 11.57
CA ILE A 2 -2.33 1.18 12.19
C ILE A 2 -1.29 1.26 13.30
N ALA A 3 -1.61 0.77 14.49
CA ALA A 3 -0.65 0.58 15.57
C ALA A 3 -1.23 -0.29 16.69
N PRO A 4 -0.38 -0.88 17.55
CA PRO A 4 -0.82 -1.53 18.79
C PRO A 4 -1.59 -0.61 19.75
N TYR A 5 -2.12 -1.19 20.83
CA TYR A 5 -2.78 -0.44 21.90
C TYR A 5 -1.83 0.57 22.55
N GLY A 6 -2.38 1.72 22.97
CA GLY A 6 -1.63 2.76 23.71
C GLY A 6 -0.77 3.69 22.86
N LYS A 7 -0.65 3.46 21.54
CA LYS A 7 0.25 4.21 20.64
C LYS A 7 -0.28 5.58 20.17
N GLY A 8 -1.31 6.13 20.82
CA GLY A 8 -1.80 7.48 20.56
C GLY A 8 -2.65 7.68 19.30
N LYS A 9 -3.16 6.60 18.67
CA LYS A 9 -4.03 6.67 17.48
C LYS A 9 -5.23 7.61 17.65
N SER A 10 -6.01 7.41 18.72
CA SER A 10 -7.17 8.23 19.06
C SER A 10 -6.80 9.70 19.20
N ARG A 11 -5.67 9.97 19.86
CA ARG A 11 -5.19 11.33 20.09
C ARG A 11 -4.77 12.02 18.80
N LEU A 12 -4.08 11.32 17.89
CA LEU A 12 -3.76 11.86 16.58
C LEU A 12 -5.03 12.13 15.77
N LEU A 13 -6.01 11.21 15.77
CA LEU A 13 -7.30 11.46 15.11
C LEU A 13 -8.01 12.69 15.65
N THR A 14 -8.04 12.90 16.97
CA THR A 14 -8.61 14.11 17.56
C THR A 14 -7.87 15.36 17.09
N VAL A 15 -6.53 15.34 17.09
CA VAL A 15 -5.73 16.47 16.61
C VAL A 15 -6.01 16.77 15.14
N LEU A 16 -6.02 15.74 14.29
CA LEU A 16 -6.34 15.89 12.88
C LEU A 16 -7.74 16.46 12.68
N CYS A 17 -8.75 15.87 13.33
CA CYS A 17 -10.13 16.35 13.26
C CYS A 17 -10.27 17.82 13.67
N GLU A 18 -9.57 18.26 14.73
CA GLU A 18 -9.58 19.66 15.15
C GLU A 18 -8.82 20.57 14.17
N THR A 19 -7.77 20.11 13.51
CA THR A 19 -7.09 20.94 12.49
C THR A 19 -7.83 20.99 11.16
N THR A 20 -8.61 19.96 10.84
CA THR A 20 -9.24 19.80 9.53
C THR A 20 -10.56 20.58 9.43
N PRO A 21 -10.76 21.37 8.35
CA PRO A 21 -12.05 21.99 8.09
C PRO A 21 -13.15 20.94 7.87
N TYR A 22 -14.28 21.09 8.55
CA TYR A 22 -15.41 20.14 8.47
C TYR A 22 -15.02 18.70 8.81
N GLY A 23 -14.07 18.52 9.72
CA GLY A 23 -13.75 17.20 10.27
C GLY A 23 -14.90 16.67 11.13
N PHE A 24 -15.20 15.39 10.98
CA PHE A 24 -16.22 14.71 11.79
C PHE A 24 -15.61 13.47 12.45
N TYR A 25 -15.57 13.47 13.77
CA TYR A 25 -15.02 12.38 14.57
C TYR A 25 -16.11 11.39 14.99
N ALA A 26 -15.87 10.11 14.71
CA ALA A 26 -16.72 9.00 15.12
C ALA A 26 -15.87 7.93 15.84
N ILE A 27 -16.47 7.27 16.83
CA ILE A 27 -15.79 6.18 17.55
C ILE A 27 -15.88 4.89 16.73
N ASP A 28 -17.09 4.55 16.30
CA ASP A 28 -17.41 3.44 15.41
C ASP A 28 -18.35 3.94 14.30
N ILE A 29 -18.40 3.25 13.17
CA ILE A 29 -19.26 3.61 12.06
C ILE A 29 -19.93 2.39 11.43
N LYS A 30 -21.26 2.42 11.38
CA LYS A 30 -22.11 1.44 10.68
C LYS A 30 -22.59 2.01 9.35
N SER A 31 -23.05 1.12 8.46
CA SER A 31 -23.52 1.47 7.12
C SER A 31 -24.55 2.62 7.10
N ALA A 32 -25.59 2.58 7.94
CA ALA A 32 -26.64 3.60 7.94
C ALA A 32 -26.19 5.00 8.42
N PRO A 33 -25.51 5.15 9.58
CA PRO A 33 -24.90 6.42 9.97
C PRO A 33 -23.91 6.96 8.93
N LEU A 34 -23.09 6.08 8.32
CA LEU A 34 -22.13 6.48 7.30
C LEU A 34 -22.81 7.15 6.11
N LYS A 35 -23.89 6.55 5.60
CA LYS A 35 -24.68 7.07 4.48
C LYS A 35 -25.20 8.47 4.79
N ARG A 36 -25.84 8.65 5.95
CA ARG A 36 -26.47 9.92 6.36
C ARG A 36 -25.47 11.03 6.59
N VAL A 37 -24.40 10.77 7.35
CA VAL A 37 -23.38 11.79 7.66
C VAL A 37 -22.63 12.22 6.40
N SER A 38 -22.29 11.26 5.53
CA SER A 38 -21.60 11.56 4.28
C SER A 38 -22.48 12.40 3.35
N GLU A 39 -23.77 12.09 3.23
CA GLU A 39 -24.69 12.84 2.36
C GLU A 39 -24.95 14.26 2.88
N LEU A 40 -25.28 14.40 4.17
CA LEU A 40 -25.70 15.68 4.73
C LEU A 40 -24.57 16.71 4.80
N TYR A 41 -23.36 16.27 5.15
CA TYR A 41 -22.29 17.19 5.52
C TYR A 41 -21.08 17.15 4.60
N LYS A 42 -20.96 16.13 3.74
CA LYS A 42 -19.78 15.92 2.85
C LYS A 42 -18.45 16.11 3.60
N VAL A 43 -18.41 15.57 4.81
CA VAL A 43 -17.33 15.76 5.80
C VAL A 43 -16.14 14.83 5.55
N ILE A 44 -14.99 15.23 6.10
CA ILE A 44 -13.83 14.37 6.25
C ILE A 44 -14.04 13.53 7.52
N LEU A 45 -14.15 12.21 7.35
CA LEU A 45 -14.51 11.30 8.45
C LEU A 45 -13.26 10.78 9.15
N PHE A 46 -13.23 10.87 10.48
CA PHE A 46 -12.19 10.34 11.36
C PHE A 46 -12.82 9.26 12.25
N VAL A 47 -12.40 8.00 12.11
CA VAL A 47 -12.99 6.86 12.85
C VAL A 47 -11.92 6.15 13.67
N ASP A 48 -12.11 6.07 15.00
CA ASP A 48 -11.08 5.59 15.93
C ASP A 48 -10.96 4.08 16.05
N GLU A 49 -12.08 3.37 16.11
CA GLU A 49 -12.05 1.92 16.21
C GLU A 49 -12.67 1.32 14.96
N LYS A 50 -11.80 0.73 14.12
CA LYS A 50 -12.21 -0.33 13.21
C LYS A 50 -12.74 -1.50 14.05
N GLY A 51 -14.00 -1.44 14.46
CA GLY A 51 -14.72 -2.59 15.00
C GLY A 51 -14.79 -3.71 13.97
N GLN A 52 -15.44 -4.83 14.30
CA GLN A 52 -15.80 -5.81 13.28
C GLN A 52 -16.72 -5.15 12.25
N MET A 53 -16.15 -4.80 11.10
CA MET A 53 -16.89 -4.29 9.95
C MET A 53 -17.67 -5.46 9.36
N ASP A 54 -18.98 -5.31 9.28
CA ASP A 54 -19.80 -6.21 8.47
C ASP A 54 -19.52 -5.98 6.97
N GLN A 55 -19.95 -6.95 6.16
CA GLN A 55 -19.76 -6.89 4.71
C GLN A 55 -20.41 -5.65 4.08
N GLU A 56 -21.54 -5.20 4.63
CA GLU A 56 -22.22 -3.99 4.13
C GLU A 56 -21.35 -2.75 4.34
N THR A 57 -20.81 -2.58 5.55
CA THR A 57 -19.94 -1.46 5.92
C THR A 57 -18.66 -1.47 5.09
N SER A 58 -18.04 -2.63 4.88
CA SER A 58 -16.87 -2.77 3.99
C SER A 58 -17.20 -2.36 2.55
N ALA A 59 -18.35 -2.79 2.01
CA ALA A 59 -18.80 -2.37 0.68
C ALA A 59 -19.03 -0.87 0.59
N MET A 60 -19.59 -0.24 1.64
CA MET A 60 -19.77 1.21 1.70
C MET A 60 -18.44 1.97 1.72
N ILE A 61 -17.47 1.52 2.53
CA ILE A 61 -16.14 2.13 2.58
C ILE A 61 -15.46 2.05 1.21
N ASN A 62 -15.56 0.90 0.53
CA ASN A 62 -15.02 0.73 -0.81
C ASN A 62 -15.68 1.65 -1.84
N ALA A 63 -16.99 1.91 -1.70
CA ALA A 63 -17.72 2.83 -2.56
C ALA A 63 -17.36 4.31 -2.33
N LYS A 64 -16.96 4.72 -1.11
CA LYS A 64 -16.55 6.12 -0.83
C LYS A 64 -15.45 6.67 -1.73
N TYR A 65 -14.61 5.80 -2.31
CA TYR A 65 -13.55 6.20 -3.23
C TYR A 65 -14.10 6.75 -4.56
N ASN A 66 -15.27 6.26 -5.01
CA ASN A 66 -15.80 6.62 -6.32
C ASN A 66 -16.81 7.77 -6.20
N ARG A 67 -16.45 8.95 -6.73
CA ARG A 67 -17.31 10.15 -6.73
C ARG A 67 -18.66 9.93 -7.42
N ASN A 68 -18.70 9.07 -8.42
CA ASN A 68 -19.90 8.77 -9.20
C ASN A 68 -20.72 7.61 -8.60
N SER A 69 -20.30 7.04 -7.46
CA SER A 69 -21.07 6.01 -6.79
C SER A 69 -22.26 6.60 -6.04
N ILE A 70 -23.44 6.01 -6.25
CA ILE A 70 -24.64 6.26 -5.48
C ILE A 70 -25.02 4.96 -4.79
N VAL A 71 -25.17 5.01 -3.48
CA VAL A 71 -25.63 3.87 -2.69
C VAL A 71 -27.14 3.94 -2.59
N LEU A 72 -27.83 2.92 -3.06
CA LEU A 72 -29.29 2.84 -3.01
C LEU A 72 -29.74 2.06 -1.77
N ASN A 73 -30.67 2.64 -1.02
CA ASN A 73 -31.45 1.92 -0.02
C ASN A 73 -32.92 1.89 -0.45
N ALA A 74 -33.58 0.74 -0.31
CA ALA A 74 -35.03 0.65 -0.38
C ALA A 74 -35.60 0.77 1.04
N SER A 75 -36.65 1.58 1.22
CA SER A 75 -37.43 1.53 2.47
C SER A 75 -38.09 0.15 2.61
N THR A 76 -38.11 -0.37 3.83
CA THR A 76 -38.87 -1.57 4.19
C THR A 76 -40.35 -1.26 4.48
N GLU A 77 -40.75 0.01 4.50
CA GLU A 77 -42.14 0.42 4.72
C GLU A 77 -42.99 0.21 3.46
N ILE A 78 -43.68 -0.93 3.45
CA ILE A 78 -44.61 -1.41 2.40
C ILE A 78 -45.67 -0.35 2.02
N GLN A 79 -46.04 0.57 2.92
CA GLN A 79 -47.06 1.59 2.68
C GLN A 79 -46.60 2.75 1.77
N SER A 80 -45.30 2.85 1.45
CA SER A 80 -44.77 3.93 0.59
C SER A 80 -44.65 3.56 -0.90
N GLY A 81 -45.18 2.38 -1.29
CA GLY A 81 -45.20 1.89 -2.68
C GLY A 81 -43.81 1.56 -3.24
N PHE A 82 -43.73 1.25 -4.55
CA PHE A 82 -42.48 1.01 -5.32
C PHE A 82 -41.50 2.22 -5.33
N SER A 83 -41.76 3.27 -4.56
CA SER A 83 -41.29 4.65 -4.76
C SER A 83 -40.25 5.13 -3.74
N SER A 84 -39.90 4.36 -2.72
CA SER A 84 -38.96 4.82 -1.68
C SER A 84 -37.55 4.25 -1.85
N ILE A 85 -36.95 4.44 -3.04
CA ILE A 85 -35.51 4.23 -3.23
C ILE A 85 -34.82 5.55 -2.88
N ILE A 86 -33.98 5.54 -1.85
CA ILE A 86 -33.16 6.68 -1.46
C ILE A 86 -31.73 6.43 -1.90
N GLY A 87 -31.19 7.34 -2.71
CA GLY A 87 -29.77 7.36 -3.09
C GLY A 87 -28.95 8.21 -2.12
N TYR A 88 -27.80 7.70 -1.69
CA TYR A 88 -26.81 8.41 -0.89
C TYR A 88 -25.51 8.58 -1.67
N SER A 89 -25.02 9.81 -1.78
CA SER A 89 -23.68 10.11 -2.27
C SER A 89 -22.72 10.12 -1.08
N ILE A 90 -21.92 9.06 -0.99
CA ILE A 90 -21.02 8.84 0.15
C ILE A 90 -19.56 9.19 -0.15
N TYR A 91 -19.26 9.79 -1.29
CA TYR A 91 -17.90 10.14 -1.67
C TYR A 91 -17.22 11.07 -0.65
N GLY A 92 -15.95 10.81 -0.36
CA GLY A 92 -15.12 11.69 0.44
C GLY A 92 -14.03 10.96 1.23
N PRO A 93 -12.99 11.68 1.67
CA PRO A 93 -11.88 11.09 2.39
C PRO A 93 -12.32 10.57 3.76
N MET A 94 -11.69 9.47 4.18
CA MET A 94 -11.93 8.82 5.46
C MET A 94 -10.61 8.35 6.05
N LEU A 95 -10.38 8.67 7.32
CA LEU A 95 -9.27 8.17 8.10
C LEU A 95 -9.77 7.14 9.11
N LEU A 96 -9.31 5.90 8.96
CA LEU A 96 -9.64 4.79 9.84
C LEU A 96 -8.44 4.47 10.73
N ALA A 97 -8.62 4.44 12.03
CA ALA A 97 -7.66 3.88 12.97
C ALA A 97 -7.99 2.42 13.28
N GLY A 98 -6.96 1.58 13.20
CA GLY A 98 -7.07 0.14 13.42
C GLY A 98 -5.85 -0.40 14.16
N ARG A 99 -5.98 -1.64 14.62
CA ARG A 99 -4.86 -2.40 15.21
C ARG A 99 -4.11 -3.20 14.15
N GLU A 100 -4.85 -3.70 13.17
CA GLU A 100 -4.35 -4.52 12.07
C GLU A 100 -4.62 -3.81 10.72
N PRO A 101 -3.83 -4.15 9.68
CA PRO A 101 -4.13 -3.84 8.29
C PRO A 101 -5.55 -4.22 7.84
N PHE A 102 -5.97 -3.69 6.68
CA PHE A 102 -7.14 -4.24 6.00
C PHE A 102 -6.83 -5.63 5.48
N LYS A 103 -7.75 -6.58 5.70
CA LYS A 103 -7.68 -7.93 5.11
C LYS A 103 -8.52 -8.04 3.83
N ASP A 104 -9.09 -6.91 3.39
CA ASP A 104 -9.90 -6.79 2.19
C ASP A 104 -9.05 -6.11 1.12
N ASP A 105 -8.67 -6.88 0.09
CA ASP A 105 -7.80 -6.44 -1.01
C ASP A 105 -8.36 -5.21 -1.74
N ALA A 106 -9.70 -5.05 -1.79
CA ALA A 106 -10.33 -3.93 -2.48
C ALA A 106 -10.23 -2.62 -1.70
N ILE A 107 -10.26 -2.68 -0.37
CA ILE A 107 -10.00 -1.51 0.49
C ILE A 107 -8.51 -1.23 0.54
N GLU A 108 -7.68 -2.27 0.72
CA GLU A 108 -6.22 -2.13 0.81
C GLU A 108 -5.65 -1.44 -0.43
N SER A 109 -6.02 -1.90 -1.63
CA SER A 109 -5.57 -1.35 -2.92
C SER A 109 -5.94 0.11 -3.18
N LYS A 110 -6.74 0.74 -2.30
CA LYS A 110 -7.19 2.14 -2.41
C LYS A 110 -6.86 2.97 -1.17
N SER A 111 -6.05 2.44 -0.25
CA SER A 111 -5.83 3.04 1.07
C SER A 111 -4.36 3.29 1.37
N LEU A 112 -4.07 4.46 1.95
CA LEU A 112 -2.79 4.75 2.58
C LEU A 112 -2.79 4.21 4.01
N GLN A 113 -1.86 3.31 4.29
CA GLN A 113 -1.67 2.63 5.57
C GLN A 113 -0.43 3.17 6.28
N ILE A 114 -0.64 4.15 7.13
CA ILE A 114 0.44 4.72 7.98
C ILE A 114 0.60 3.87 9.24
N ASN A 115 1.82 3.35 9.48
CA ASN A 115 2.18 2.69 10.73
C ASN A 115 2.51 3.74 11.80
N MET A 116 1.81 3.73 12.92
CA MET A 116 1.99 4.67 14.02
C MET A 116 2.72 4.02 15.20
N ASP A 117 3.85 3.37 14.94
CA ASP A 117 4.66 2.80 16.02
C ASP A 117 5.54 3.86 16.69
N TYR A 118 4.89 4.82 17.34
CA TYR A 118 5.59 5.88 18.06
C TYR A 118 6.05 5.40 19.46
N PRO A 119 7.11 6.02 20.00
CA PRO A 119 7.49 5.84 21.40
C PRO A 119 6.33 6.26 22.33
N LEU A 120 6.01 5.41 23.30
CA LEU A 120 4.94 5.66 24.29
C LEU A 120 5.31 6.76 25.31
N ASN A 121 6.59 7.13 25.36
CA ASN A 121 7.19 7.94 26.43
C ASN A 121 7.62 9.33 25.92
N ARG A 122 6.78 9.99 25.12
CA ARG A 122 7.02 11.39 24.74
C ARG A 122 6.80 12.31 25.94
N GLU A 123 7.90 12.75 26.55
CA GLU A 123 7.89 13.67 27.69
C GLU A 123 7.45 15.09 27.32
N ASP A 124 7.62 15.45 26.05
CA ASP A 124 7.26 16.76 25.49
C ASP A 124 5.75 16.96 25.32
N ILE A 125 4.94 15.88 25.37
CA ILE A 125 3.48 15.97 25.33
C ILE A 125 2.90 15.74 26.73
N PRO A 126 2.27 16.76 27.35
CA PRO A 126 1.56 16.58 28.60
C PRO A 126 0.44 15.54 28.47
N ARG A 127 0.36 14.62 29.44
CA ARG A 127 -0.74 13.62 29.48
C ARG A 127 -2.11 14.27 29.74
N LYS A 128 -2.13 15.34 30.53
CA LYS A 128 -3.35 16.13 30.81
C LYS A 128 -3.25 17.45 30.04
N ILE A 129 -4.05 17.61 29.00
CA ILE A 129 -4.19 18.89 28.29
C ILE A 129 -5.25 19.72 29.02
N LYS A 130 -4.85 20.72 29.81
CA LYS A 130 -5.76 21.61 30.57
C LYS A 130 -5.20 23.03 30.65
N GLY A 131 -6.09 23.99 30.95
CA GLY A 131 -5.74 25.40 31.13
C GLY A 131 -5.02 25.97 29.91
N LYS A 132 -3.97 26.77 30.14
CA LYS A 132 -3.19 27.44 29.09
C LYS A 132 -2.70 26.51 27.97
N VAL A 133 -2.39 25.25 28.28
CA VAL A 133 -1.94 24.27 27.26
C VAL A 133 -3.09 23.90 26.33
N TYR A 134 -4.30 23.72 26.88
CA TYR A 134 -5.50 23.45 26.09
C TYR A 134 -5.88 24.67 25.25
N ASP A 135 -5.87 25.86 25.85
CA ASP A 135 -6.22 27.10 25.16
C ASP A 135 -5.24 27.37 23.99
N GLY A 136 -3.94 27.17 24.22
CA GLY A 136 -2.92 27.27 23.18
C GLY A 136 -3.09 26.25 22.06
N TYR A 137 -3.44 25.00 22.42
CA TYR A 137 -3.75 23.96 21.45
C TYR A 137 -4.95 24.33 20.57
N ILE A 138 -6.07 24.77 21.18
CA ILE A 138 -7.28 25.17 20.44
C ILE A 138 -7.00 26.39 19.55
N ALA A 139 -6.26 27.37 20.06
CA ALA A 139 -5.86 28.54 19.28
C ALA A 139 -5.03 28.14 18.05
N LYS A 140 -4.05 27.23 18.22
CA LYS A 140 -3.22 26.75 17.12
C LYS A 140 -4.00 25.90 16.12
N ALA A 141 -4.88 25.01 16.60
CA ALA A 141 -5.74 24.21 15.75
C ALA A 141 -6.66 25.10 14.90
N ARG A 142 -7.23 26.16 15.49
CA ARG A 142 -8.04 27.15 14.78
C ARG A 142 -7.22 27.90 13.72
N GLU A 143 -6.00 28.33 14.04
CA GLU A 143 -5.10 28.98 13.09
C GLU A 143 -4.83 28.09 11.87
N LEU A 144 -4.46 26.82 12.10
CA LEU A 144 -4.20 25.85 11.04
C LEU A 144 -5.45 25.59 10.20
N ARG A 145 -6.60 25.40 10.84
CA ARG A 145 -7.89 25.21 10.17
C ARG A 145 -8.24 26.40 9.27
N SER A 146 -8.00 27.63 9.74
CA SER A 146 -8.20 28.85 8.95
C SER A 146 -7.26 28.90 7.73
N LYS A 147 -5.99 28.49 7.87
CA LYS A 147 -5.05 28.41 6.74
C LYS A 147 -5.51 27.38 5.70
N LEU A 148 -5.97 26.20 6.14
CA LEU A 148 -6.49 25.17 5.24
C LEU A 148 -7.77 25.61 4.52
N LEU A 149 -8.67 26.32 5.21
CA LEU A 149 -9.84 26.94 4.58
C LEU A 149 -9.45 27.99 3.55
N GLN A 150 -8.50 28.86 3.88
CA GLN A 150 -7.99 29.87 2.95
C GLN A 150 -7.33 29.24 1.73
N PHE A 151 -6.55 28.18 1.92
CA PHE A 151 -5.96 27.40 0.84
C PHE A 151 -7.05 26.87 -0.11
N ARG A 152 -8.10 26.26 0.44
CA ARG A 152 -9.24 25.75 -0.35
C ARG A 152 -9.91 26.86 -1.16
N ILE A 153 -10.11 28.05 -0.59
CA ILE A 153 -10.70 29.19 -1.31
C ILE A 153 -9.75 29.68 -2.42
N ASN A 154 -8.46 29.83 -2.11
CA ASN A 154 -7.47 30.36 -3.05
C ASN A 154 -7.27 29.48 -4.28
N TRP A 155 -7.42 28.16 -4.10
CA TRP A 155 -7.14 27.15 -5.11
C TRP A 155 -8.37 26.45 -5.69
N HIS A 156 -9.59 26.78 -5.22
CA HIS A 156 -10.84 26.09 -5.61
C HIS A 156 -10.96 25.85 -7.13
N ASP A 157 -10.84 26.91 -7.92
CA ASP A 157 -10.93 26.82 -9.39
C ASP A 157 -9.56 26.71 -10.06
N LYS A 158 -8.51 27.24 -9.41
CA LYS A 158 -7.16 27.30 -9.97
C LYS A 158 -6.47 25.95 -10.04
N ILE A 159 -6.87 24.99 -9.18
CA ILE A 159 -6.30 23.64 -9.16
C ILE A 159 -6.40 22.97 -10.53
N ASN A 160 -7.48 23.20 -11.28
CA ASN A 160 -7.68 22.60 -12.60
C ASN A 160 -6.73 23.12 -13.68
N ASN A 161 -5.99 24.20 -13.40
CA ASN A 161 -5.01 24.78 -14.32
C ASN A 161 -3.57 24.35 -13.99
N VAL A 162 -3.37 23.65 -12.87
CA VAL A 162 -2.06 23.13 -12.48
C VAL A 162 -1.65 22.05 -13.48
N GLN A 163 -0.42 22.15 -13.97
CA GLN A 163 0.15 21.13 -14.85
C GLN A 163 0.95 20.14 -14.00
N PRO A 164 0.67 18.83 -14.08
CA PRO A 164 1.39 17.84 -13.28
C PRO A 164 2.85 17.73 -13.72
N SER A 165 3.79 17.62 -12.76
CA SER A 165 5.23 17.50 -13.03
C SER A 165 5.71 16.10 -13.44
N GLU A 166 4.79 15.12 -13.53
CA GLU A 166 5.10 13.70 -13.72
C GLU A 166 6.05 13.12 -12.66
N PHE A 167 6.23 13.81 -11.52
CA PHE A 167 7.16 13.40 -10.47
C PHE A 167 6.82 12.01 -9.91
N LEU A 168 5.52 11.70 -9.77
CA LEU A 168 5.06 10.45 -9.18
C LEU A 168 5.01 9.30 -10.20
N LYS A 169 5.04 9.59 -11.51
CA LYS A 169 5.00 8.60 -12.59
C LYS A 169 6.06 7.49 -12.47
N LYS A 170 7.22 7.79 -11.89
CA LYS A 170 8.30 6.81 -11.61
C LYS A 170 7.90 5.72 -10.62
N TYR A 171 6.83 5.91 -9.87
CA TYR A 171 6.31 4.96 -8.88
C TYR A 171 5.07 4.19 -9.37
N GLU A 172 4.51 4.56 -10.54
CA GLU A 172 3.27 3.99 -11.07
C GLU A 172 3.35 2.47 -11.23
N ASP A 173 4.47 1.97 -11.77
CA ASP A 173 4.70 0.54 -11.99
C ASP A 173 5.15 -0.22 -10.72
N LYS A 174 5.38 0.50 -9.61
CA LYS A 174 5.81 -0.04 -8.32
C LYS A 174 4.72 -0.04 -7.26
N THR A 175 3.56 0.51 -7.57
CA THR A 175 2.42 0.58 -6.65
C THR A 175 1.18 -0.06 -7.26
N GLU A 176 0.16 -0.29 -6.43
CA GLU A 176 -1.13 -0.79 -6.91
C GLU A 176 -1.80 0.29 -7.78
N PRO A 177 -2.34 -0.03 -8.98
CA PRO A 177 -2.87 1.00 -9.90
C PRO A 177 -3.92 1.91 -9.27
N ARG A 178 -4.83 1.33 -8.48
CA ARG A 178 -5.88 2.09 -7.77
C ARG A 178 -5.33 2.98 -6.66
N LEU A 179 -4.21 2.58 -6.05
CA LEU A 179 -3.54 3.39 -5.06
C LEU A 179 -2.78 4.53 -5.76
N PHE A 180 -2.21 4.28 -6.94
CA PHE A 180 -1.58 5.32 -7.75
C PHE A 180 -2.58 6.41 -8.14
N GLU A 181 -3.80 6.05 -8.56
CA GLU A 181 -4.86 7.03 -8.83
C GLU A 181 -5.17 7.94 -7.63
N VAL A 182 -5.10 7.41 -6.39
CA VAL A 182 -5.28 8.21 -5.17
C VAL A 182 -4.10 9.17 -4.98
N ILE A 183 -2.89 8.67 -5.21
CA ILE A 183 -1.64 9.36 -4.92
C ILE A 183 -1.29 10.39 -6.00
N SER A 184 -1.74 10.20 -7.24
CA SER A 184 -1.51 11.14 -8.34
C SER A 184 -2.11 12.51 -8.06
N PHE A 185 -3.16 12.61 -7.24
CA PHE A 185 -3.69 13.90 -6.77
C PHE A 185 -2.68 14.71 -5.93
N PHE A 186 -1.63 14.07 -5.39
CA PHE A 186 -0.55 14.80 -4.72
C PHE A 186 0.39 15.50 -5.70
N GLU A 187 0.38 15.18 -7.01
CA GLU A 187 1.17 15.94 -7.99
C GLU A 187 0.77 17.41 -8.00
N ASP A 188 -0.55 17.70 -8.05
CA ASP A 188 -1.04 19.08 -7.99
C ASP A 188 -0.60 19.79 -6.70
N LEU A 189 -0.56 19.06 -5.58
CA LEU A 189 -0.14 19.61 -4.29
C LEU A 189 1.37 19.84 -4.23
N ILE A 190 2.18 18.99 -4.87
CA ILE A 190 3.63 19.17 -4.99
C ILE A 190 3.93 20.39 -5.85
N GLU A 191 3.19 20.63 -6.93
CA GLU A 191 3.37 21.83 -7.74
C GLU A 191 2.99 23.11 -7.00
N ILE A 192 1.97 23.04 -6.13
CA ILE A 192 1.54 24.19 -5.34
C ILE A 192 2.45 24.43 -4.13
N ILE A 193 2.94 23.37 -3.50
CA ILE A 193 3.75 23.40 -2.28
C ILE A 193 4.95 22.45 -2.46
N PRO A 194 5.99 22.84 -3.22
CA PRO A 194 7.12 21.96 -3.53
C PRO A 194 7.82 21.39 -2.29
N GLU A 195 7.73 22.09 -1.16
CA GLU A 195 8.33 21.69 0.11
C GLU A 195 7.76 20.38 0.67
N ILE A 196 6.55 19.94 0.26
CA ILE A 196 5.94 18.68 0.76
C ILE A 196 6.46 17.44 0.03
N LYS A 197 7.22 17.64 -1.06
CA LYS A 197 7.71 16.56 -1.92
C LYS A 197 8.48 15.47 -1.15
N PRO A 198 9.39 15.78 -0.20
CA PRO A 198 10.07 14.76 0.59
C PRO A 198 9.11 13.93 1.45
N GLU A 199 8.11 14.56 2.08
CA GLU A 199 7.13 13.87 2.93
C GLU A 199 6.23 12.94 2.10
N ILE A 200 5.74 13.40 0.95
CA ILE A 200 4.91 12.57 0.06
C ILE A 200 5.72 11.37 -0.47
N THR A 201 6.97 11.60 -0.87
CA THR A 201 7.88 10.55 -1.34
C THR A 201 8.07 9.49 -0.26
N LYS A 202 8.37 9.91 0.98
CA LYS A 202 8.55 8.99 2.09
C LYS A 202 7.28 8.16 2.38
N VAL A 203 6.11 8.80 2.40
CA VAL A 203 4.83 8.10 2.62
C VAL A 203 4.58 7.06 1.53
N LEU A 204 4.91 7.37 0.28
CA LEU A 204 4.76 6.46 -0.85
C LEU A 204 5.74 5.28 -0.77
N GLU A 205 7.01 5.53 -0.49
CA GLU A 205 8.03 4.47 -0.31
C GLU A 205 7.65 3.53 0.83
N ASP A 206 7.27 4.08 1.99
CA ASP A 206 6.80 3.31 3.14
C ASP A 206 5.58 2.45 2.77
N GLN A 207 4.66 2.99 1.95
CA GLN A 207 3.48 2.27 1.50
C GLN A 207 3.81 1.15 0.51
N ILE A 208 4.71 1.38 -0.45
CA ILE A 208 5.15 0.36 -1.42
C ILE A 208 5.81 -0.81 -0.68
N ILE A 209 6.75 -0.51 0.22
CA ILE A 209 7.43 -1.53 1.03
C ILE A 209 6.41 -2.31 1.86
N ARG A 210 5.44 -1.63 2.47
CA ARG A 210 4.39 -2.29 3.24
C ARG A 210 3.54 -3.22 2.40
N ASN A 211 3.16 -2.83 1.17
CA ASN A 211 2.38 -3.70 0.29
C ASN A 211 3.15 -5.00 0.00
N VAL A 212 4.47 -4.92 -0.16
CA VAL A 212 5.34 -6.08 -0.36
C VAL A 212 5.40 -6.95 0.91
N GLU A 213 5.52 -6.34 2.09
CA GLU A 213 5.49 -7.07 3.37
C GLU A 213 4.16 -7.80 3.60
N VAL A 214 3.03 -7.15 3.29
CA VAL A 214 1.70 -7.76 3.38
C VAL A 214 1.57 -8.90 2.36
N ALA A 215 1.99 -8.67 1.11
CA ALA A 215 1.97 -9.67 0.06
C ALA A 215 2.83 -10.88 0.40
N ARG A 216 4.02 -10.68 1.00
CA ARG A 216 4.92 -11.74 1.49
C ARG A 216 4.25 -12.62 2.55
N GLY A 217 3.43 -12.05 3.42
CA GLY A 217 2.67 -12.80 4.43
C GLY A 217 1.51 -13.65 3.90
N THR A 218 1.13 -13.50 2.63
CA THR A 218 0.06 -14.30 2.02
C THR A 218 0.55 -15.72 1.65
N PRO A 219 -0.35 -16.70 1.44
CA PRO A 219 0.06 -18.03 0.96
C PRO A 219 0.85 -17.99 -0.36
N ASN A 220 0.57 -17.00 -1.22
CA ASN A 220 1.32 -16.77 -2.45
C ASN A 220 2.73 -16.24 -2.15
N GLY A 221 2.84 -15.30 -1.23
CA GLY A 221 4.11 -14.71 -0.81
C GLY A 221 5.04 -15.69 -0.12
N ILE A 222 4.52 -16.52 0.79
CA ILE A 222 5.30 -17.56 1.48
C ILE A 222 5.96 -18.50 0.45
N ILE A 223 5.19 -18.97 -0.54
CA ILE A 223 5.72 -19.87 -1.57
C ILE A 223 6.72 -19.14 -2.47
N ALA A 224 6.41 -17.90 -2.88
CA ALA A 224 7.33 -17.10 -3.70
C ALA A 224 8.65 -16.86 -2.96
N GLU A 225 8.60 -16.51 -1.68
CA GLU A 225 9.78 -16.30 -0.83
C GLU A 225 10.63 -17.57 -0.71
N THR A 226 10.02 -18.73 -0.44
CA THR A 226 10.76 -20.00 -0.39
C THR A 226 11.46 -20.29 -1.71
N VAL A 227 10.78 -20.05 -2.85
CA VAL A 227 11.39 -20.24 -4.17
C VAL A 227 12.55 -19.26 -4.38
N LEU A 228 12.35 -17.97 -4.10
CA LEU A 228 13.39 -16.93 -4.23
C LEU A 228 14.62 -17.24 -3.37
N SER A 229 14.42 -17.65 -2.12
CA SER A 229 15.50 -18.03 -1.20
C SER A 229 16.29 -19.23 -1.70
N LYS A 230 15.64 -20.25 -2.28
CA LYS A 230 16.33 -21.39 -2.91
C LYS A 230 17.04 -21.04 -4.21
N ILE A 231 16.53 -20.05 -4.96
CA ILE A 231 17.24 -19.52 -6.14
C ILE A 231 18.52 -18.82 -5.70
N ASP A 232 18.43 -17.90 -4.73
CA ASP A 232 19.56 -17.08 -4.29
C ASP A 232 20.64 -17.89 -3.54
N SER A 233 20.25 -18.94 -2.80
CA SER A 233 21.19 -19.84 -2.10
C SER A 233 21.85 -20.88 -3.00
N GLY A 234 21.27 -21.21 -4.16
CA GLY A 234 21.74 -22.31 -5.01
C GLY A 234 21.37 -23.71 -4.48
N GLU A 235 20.65 -23.81 -3.36
CA GLU A 235 20.33 -25.08 -2.71
C GLU A 235 19.22 -25.85 -3.42
N ASP A 236 19.28 -27.19 -3.37
CA ASP A 236 18.28 -28.10 -3.94
C ASP A 236 17.98 -27.88 -5.43
N GLN A 237 18.95 -27.34 -6.17
CA GLN A 237 18.86 -27.15 -7.61
C GLN A 237 19.35 -28.39 -8.36
N CYS A 238 18.76 -28.64 -9.51
CA CYS A 238 19.21 -29.67 -10.43
C CYS A 238 19.08 -29.20 -11.88
N GLU A 239 20.00 -29.65 -12.71
CA GLU A 239 19.90 -29.51 -14.15
C GLU A 239 19.11 -30.68 -14.73
N TYR A 240 18.22 -30.39 -15.67
CA TYR A 240 17.43 -31.40 -16.36
C TYR A 240 17.11 -30.97 -17.79
N THR A 241 16.84 -31.96 -18.64
CA THR A 241 16.45 -31.73 -20.03
C THR A 241 14.99 -32.16 -20.22
N ILE A 242 14.18 -31.26 -20.77
CA ILE A 242 12.81 -31.57 -21.20
C ILE A 242 12.59 -30.99 -22.60
N ASN A 243 11.99 -31.76 -23.50
CA ASN A 243 11.78 -31.38 -24.91
C ASN A 243 13.07 -30.90 -25.61
N GLY A 244 14.21 -31.53 -25.31
CA GLY A 244 15.50 -31.21 -25.92
C GLY A 244 16.16 -29.91 -25.45
N LYS A 245 15.61 -29.23 -24.44
CA LYS A 245 16.19 -28.01 -23.84
C LYS A 245 16.64 -28.28 -22.40
N ALA A 246 17.84 -27.84 -22.08
CA ALA A 246 18.37 -27.85 -20.72
C ALA A 246 17.73 -26.73 -19.90
N HIS A 247 17.39 -27.05 -18.66
CA HIS A 247 16.79 -26.14 -17.69
C HIS A 247 17.35 -26.43 -16.30
N THR A 248 17.34 -25.41 -15.45
CA THR A 248 17.61 -25.54 -14.02
C THR A 248 16.28 -25.50 -13.27
N GLY A 249 16.15 -26.32 -12.23
CA GLY A 249 14.96 -26.36 -11.41
C GLY A 249 15.25 -26.77 -9.98
N ILE A 250 14.36 -26.35 -9.08
CA ILE A 250 14.42 -26.65 -7.65
C ILE A 250 13.57 -27.88 -7.38
N TYR A 251 14.04 -28.81 -6.55
CA TYR A 251 13.24 -29.95 -6.15
C TYR A 251 11.94 -29.51 -5.46
N LEU A 252 10.81 -29.97 -5.96
CA LEU A 252 9.51 -29.60 -5.39
C LEU A 252 9.35 -30.13 -3.95
N THR A 253 10.04 -31.23 -3.62
CA THR A 253 10.05 -31.80 -2.27
C THR A 253 10.68 -30.88 -1.24
N SER A 254 11.78 -30.18 -1.59
CA SER A 254 12.41 -29.25 -0.65
C SER A 254 11.55 -28.01 -0.40
N ILE A 255 10.86 -27.51 -1.44
CA ILE A 255 9.88 -26.43 -1.27
C ILE A 255 8.76 -26.87 -0.30
N TYR A 256 8.31 -28.13 -0.37
CA TYR A 256 7.29 -28.66 0.54
C TYR A 256 7.75 -28.84 1.98
N GLU A 257 9.04 -29.10 2.19
CA GLU A 257 9.63 -29.20 3.52
C GLU A 257 9.65 -27.83 4.21
N ASP A 258 9.98 -26.77 3.47
CA ASP A 258 10.13 -25.42 4.02
C ASP A 258 8.81 -24.68 4.26
N ILE A 259 7.78 -24.88 3.42
CA ILE A 259 6.48 -24.19 3.58
C ILE A 259 5.56 -24.85 4.64
N GLY A 260 5.89 -26.05 5.13
CA GLY A 260 5.07 -26.79 6.10
C GLY A 260 3.79 -27.44 5.53
N GLU A 261 3.18 -28.35 6.29
CA GLU A 261 2.10 -29.23 5.82
C GLU A 261 0.84 -28.49 5.32
N ASN A 262 0.54 -27.33 5.91
CA ASN A 262 -0.66 -26.56 5.62
C ASN A 262 -0.73 -26.05 4.16
N TYR A 263 0.42 -25.87 3.50
CA TYR A 263 0.49 -25.30 2.15
C TYR A 263 0.82 -26.33 1.07
N LYS A 264 1.26 -27.55 1.43
CA LYS A 264 1.62 -28.62 0.47
C LYS A 264 0.52 -28.91 -0.55
N GLN A 265 -0.74 -28.97 -0.11
CA GLN A 265 -1.89 -29.30 -0.98
C GLN A 265 -2.23 -28.17 -1.98
N ARG A 266 -1.91 -26.92 -1.66
CA ARG A 266 -2.20 -25.74 -2.49
C ARG A 266 -1.01 -25.27 -3.31
N ALA A 267 0.20 -25.69 -2.94
CA ALA A 267 1.44 -25.19 -3.51
C ALA A 267 1.53 -25.33 -5.04
N GLY A 268 1.10 -26.46 -5.61
CA GLY A 268 1.08 -26.62 -7.07
C GLY A 268 0.16 -25.62 -7.79
N ARG A 269 -1.01 -25.33 -7.21
CA ARG A 269 -1.95 -24.32 -7.76
C ARG A 269 -1.38 -22.92 -7.63
N ILE A 270 -0.75 -22.62 -6.50
CA ILE A 270 -0.14 -21.31 -6.23
C ILE A 270 1.05 -21.07 -7.16
N LEU A 271 1.96 -22.03 -7.32
CA LEU A 271 3.08 -21.93 -8.27
C LEU A 271 2.56 -21.65 -9.69
N SER A 272 1.51 -22.34 -10.13
CA SER A 272 0.89 -22.09 -11.42
C SER A 272 0.26 -20.69 -11.52
N ALA A 273 -0.41 -20.22 -10.46
CA ALA A 273 -1.00 -18.88 -10.42
C ALA A 273 0.05 -17.77 -10.41
N LEU A 274 1.21 -18.04 -9.79
CA LEU A 274 2.40 -17.20 -9.85
C LEU A 274 3.10 -17.27 -11.22
N GLY A 275 2.64 -18.11 -12.16
CA GLY A 275 3.24 -18.27 -13.48
C GLY A 275 4.55 -19.08 -13.47
N ILE A 276 4.84 -19.79 -12.37
CA ILE A 276 6.03 -20.63 -12.23
C ILE A 276 5.70 -22.03 -12.74
N LYS A 277 6.51 -22.54 -13.67
CA LYS A 277 6.29 -23.85 -14.30
C LYS A 277 6.83 -24.97 -13.42
N THR A 278 6.06 -26.04 -13.30
CA THR A 278 6.49 -27.29 -12.67
C THR A 278 6.68 -28.36 -13.74
N ASP A 279 7.86 -28.96 -13.77
CA ASP A 279 8.20 -30.03 -14.70
C ASP A 279 8.35 -31.36 -13.97
N ARG A 280 8.23 -32.46 -14.72
CA ARG A 280 8.43 -33.82 -14.19
C ARG A 280 9.48 -34.63 -14.97
N PRO A 281 10.75 -34.17 -15.00
CA PRO A 281 11.82 -34.82 -15.76
C PRO A 281 12.22 -36.16 -15.15
N ARG A 282 12.88 -37.00 -15.96
CA ARG A 282 13.63 -38.15 -15.48
C ARG A 282 15.09 -37.73 -15.32
N VAL A 283 15.58 -37.68 -14.09
CA VAL A 283 16.97 -37.31 -13.77
C VAL A 283 17.73 -38.57 -13.35
N GLU A 284 19.01 -38.62 -13.72
CA GLU A 284 19.92 -39.72 -13.37
C GLU A 284 20.45 -39.51 -11.95
N PHE A 285 20.30 -40.54 -11.12
CA PHE A 285 20.82 -40.58 -9.76
C PHE A 285 21.82 -41.72 -9.65
N THR A 286 22.91 -41.49 -8.91
CA THR A 286 23.91 -42.51 -8.60
C THR A 286 23.67 -43.02 -7.18
N ARG A 287 23.45 -44.32 -7.00
CA ARG A 287 23.38 -44.94 -5.67
C ARG A 287 24.60 -45.82 -5.47
N LYS A 288 25.23 -45.69 -4.30
CA LYS A 288 26.30 -46.57 -3.86
C LYS A 288 25.69 -47.76 -3.12
N THR A 289 25.77 -48.94 -3.72
CA THR A 289 25.44 -50.22 -3.07
C THR A 289 26.76 -50.90 -2.69
N GLN A 290 26.74 -51.87 -1.76
CA GLN A 290 27.92 -52.40 -1.05
C GLN A 290 29.16 -52.77 -1.91
N ASP A 291 29.03 -52.98 -3.24
CA ASP A 291 30.18 -53.18 -4.14
C ASP A 291 30.10 -52.52 -5.53
N ARG A 292 29.08 -51.69 -5.85
CA ARG A 292 28.95 -51.03 -7.17
C ARG A 292 28.24 -49.67 -7.10
N MET A 293 28.66 -48.75 -7.97
CA MET A 293 27.93 -47.51 -8.28
C MET A 293 26.92 -47.83 -9.38
N GLU A 294 25.63 -47.76 -9.06
CA GLU A 294 24.55 -47.98 -10.03
C GLU A 294 23.86 -46.64 -10.35
N THR A 295 23.78 -46.32 -11.63
CA THR A 295 23.04 -45.16 -12.13
C THR A 295 21.61 -45.58 -12.47
N TYR A 296 20.61 -44.89 -11.91
CA TYR A 296 19.20 -45.14 -12.21
C TYR A 296 18.47 -43.85 -12.52
N LYS A 297 17.46 -43.93 -13.40
CA LYS A 297 16.62 -42.78 -13.76
C LYS A 297 15.39 -42.73 -12.88
N LYS A 298 15.21 -41.63 -12.14
CA LYS A 298 14.02 -41.40 -11.32
C LYS A 298 13.22 -40.23 -11.87
N LYS A 299 11.89 -40.38 -11.93
CA LYS A 299 10.99 -39.27 -12.24
C LYS A 299 10.86 -38.40 -11.00
N ILE A 300 11.27 -37.15 -11.11
CA ILE A 300 11.20 -36.16 -10.03
C ILE A 300 10.24 -35.04 -10.43
N SER A 301 9.72 -34.31 -9.45
CA SER A 301 8.97 -33.07 -9.72
C SER A 301 9.85 -31.88 -9.34
N VAL A 302 9.99 -30.94 -10.26
CA VAL A 302 10.87 -29.77 -10.09
C VAL A 302 10.12 -28.50 -10.47
N VAL A 303 10.41 -27.43 -9.75
CA VAL A 303 9.98 -26.08 -10.09
C VAL A 303 11.05 -25.47 -10.98
N ARG A 304 10.71 -25.14 -12.23
CA ARG A 304 11.65 -24.52 -13.16
C ARG A 304 12.01 -23.13 -12.66
N ILE A 305 13.31 -22.82 -12.62
CA ILE A 305 13.76 -21.46 -12.33
C ILE A 305 13.19 -20.52 -13.42
N PRO A 306 12.45 -19.47 -13.06
CA PRO A 306 11.89 -18.52 -14.02
C PRO A 306 12.98 -17.76 -14.78
N ASP A 307 12.58 -17.08 -15.86
CA ASP A 307 13.47 -16.14 -16.55
C ASP A 307 13.67 -14.86 -15.70
N ASP A 308 14.66 -14.04 -16.05
CA ASP A 308 15.00 -12.82 -15.31
C ASP A 308 13.81 -11.85 -15.22
N LYS A 309 12.99 -11.79 -16.27
CA LYS A 309 11.78 -10.95 -16.28
C LYS A 309 10.81 -11.38 -15.19
N LYS A 310 10.51 -12.68 -15.11
CA LYS A 310 9.59 -13.19 -14.10
C LYS A 310 10.21 -13.19 -12.70
N LEU A 311 11.51 -13.38 -12.59
CA LEU A 311 12.23 -13.29 -11.33
C LEU A 311 12.14 -11.87 -10.76
N ASN A 312 12.37 -10.85 -11.59
CA ASN A 312 12.23 -9.45 -11.18
C ASN A 312 10.79 -9.10 -10.78
N GLU A 313 9.77 -9.63 -11.48
CA GLU A 313 8.35 -9.47 -11.10
C GLU A 313 8.04 -10.08 -9.72
N LEU A 314 8.60 -11.26 -9.43
CA LEU A 314 8.42 -11.93 -8.13
C LEU A 314 9.15 -11.17 -7.02
N LYS A 315 10.40 -10.74 -7.27
CA LYS A 315 11.17 -9.94 -6.31
C LYS A 315 10.48 -8.60 -6.04
N SER A 316 9.97 -7.91 -7.07
CA SER A 316 9.25 -6.64 -6.86
C SER A 316 7.98 -6.78 -6.03
N ARG A 317 7.35 -7.97 -6.03
CA ARG A 317 6.09 -8.21 -5.32
C ARG A 317 6.26 -8.80 -3.93
N TYR A 318 7.34 -9.54 -3.69
CA TYR A 318 7.48 -10.36 -2.48
C TYR A 318 8.81 -10.16 -1.71
N ASP A 319 9.77 -9.40 -2.26
CA ASP A 319 11.06 -9.13 -1.63
C ASP A 319 11.18 -7.65 -1.23
N PRO A 320 11.04 -7.32 0.08
CA PRO A 320 11.18 -5.96 0.58
C PRO A 320 12.57 -5.35 0.38
N GLU A 321 13.64 -6.15 0.41
CA GLU A 321 15.02 -5.65 0.28
C GLU A 321 15.31 -5.24 -1.17
N TYR A 322 14.89 -6.08 -2.12
CA TYR A 322 14.93 -5.74 -3.53
C TYR A 322 14.17 -4.45 -3.84
N MET A 323 12.96 -4.30 -3.28
CA MET A 323 12.18 -3.08 -3.48
C MET A 323 12.80 -1.85 -2.83
N LYS A 324 13.40 -1.97 -1.64
CA LYS A 324 14.17 -0.87 -1.03
C LYS A 324 15.34 -0.42 -1.90
N ALA A 325 16.05 -1.36 -2.54
CA ALA A 325 17.13 -1.03 -3.45
C ALA A 325 16.64 -0.27 -4.70
N ILE A 326 15.51 -0.70 -5.29
CA ILE A 326 14.87 0.00 -6.41
C ILE A 326 14.47 1.43 -6.01
N LEU A 327 13.76 1.59 -4.89
CA LEU A 327 13.31 2.91 -4.43
C LEU A 327 14.51 3.85 -4.16
N SER A 328 15.57 3.34 -3.53
CA SER A 328 16.81 4.11 -3.33
C SER A 328 17.44 4.57 -4.65
N SER A 329 17.37 3.74 -5.70
CA SER A 329 17.86 4.12 -7.04
C SER A 329 17.02 5.23 -7.68
N ILE A 330 15.68 5.17 -7.51
CA ILE A 330 14.76 6.21 -7.98
C ILE A 330 15.06 7.54 -7.27
N PHE A 331 15.22 7.50 -5.94
CA PHE A 331 15.56 8.68 -5.15
C PHE A 331 16.87 9.32 -5.61
N LYS A 332 17.93 8.52 -5.78
CA LYS A 332 19.23 9.02 -6.29
C LYS A 332 19.12 9.65 -7.68
N ALA A 333 18.36 9.02 -8.58
CA ALA A 333 18.13 9.55 -9.92
C ALA A 333 17.32 10.86 -9.89
N GLN A 334 16.39 11.01 -8.94
CA GLN A 334 15.66 12.26 -8.75
C GLN A 334 16.54 13.37 -8.17
N GLN A 335 17.42 13.04 -7.22
CA GLN A 335 18.36 14.01 -6.67
C GLN A 335 19.33 14.54 -7.73
N ALA A 336 19.87 13.65 -8.57
CA ALA A 336 20.76 14.04 -9.66
C ALA A 336 20.09 15.02 -10.66
N ILE A 337 18.81 14.83 -10.96
CA ILE A 337 18.06 15.76 -11.85
C ILE A 337 17.87 17.14 -11.19
N VAL A 338 17.62 17.16 -9.88
CA VAL A 338 17.48 18.43 -9.13
C VAL A 338 18.82 19.15 -9.08
N ASP A 339 19.90 18.44 -8.77
CA ASP A 339 21.24 19.01 -8.71
C ASP A 339 21.67 19.56 -10.10
N GLU A 340 21.34 18.86 -11.20
CA GLU A 340 21.59 19.34 -12.56
C GLU A 340 20.73 20.57 -12.94
N GLN A 341 19.50 20.68 -12.43
CA GLN A 341 18.65 21.85 -12.65
C GLN A 341 19.16 23.07 -11.89
N ASP A 342 19.58 22.88 -10.64
CA ASP A 342 20.16 23.93 -9.81
C ASP A 342 21.48 24.44 -10.42
N GLU A 343 22.33 23.54 -10.94
CA GLU A 343 23.56 23.93 -11.65
C GLU A 343 23.28 24.70 -12.96
N GLN A 344 22.22 24.34 -13.69
CA GLN A 344 21.81 25.06 -14.91
C GLN A 344 21.21 26.44 -14.61
N ASP A 345 20.48 26.59 -13.52
CA ASP A 345 19.93 27.87 -13.08
C ASP A 345 21.02 28.79 -12.49
N GLU A 346 22.03 28.23 -11.81
CA GLU A 346 23.23 28.96 -11.42
C GLU A 346 24.06 29.43 -12.64
N GLN A 347 24.16 28.60 -13.69
CA GLN A 347 24.84 28.97 -14.94
C GLN A 347 24.05 29.99 -15.78
N ARG A 348 22.72 30.02 -15.67
CA ARG A 348 21.85 31.04 -16.30
C ARG A 348 21.74 32.32 -15.46
N GLY A 349 22.14 32.26 -14.19
CA GLY A 349 22.15 33.35 -13.22
C GLY A 349 23.40 34.26 -13.26
N THR A 350 23.81 34.76 -14.42
CA THR A 350 24.45 36.09 -14.58
C THR A 350 24.34 36.50 -16.06
N PRO A 351 23.81 37.70 -16.43
CA PRO A 351 24.21 38.99 -15.86
C PRO A 351 23.08 40.05 -15.70
N HIS A 352 23.15 40.89 -14.66
CA HIS A 352 23.27 42.34 -14.86
C HIS A 352 23.71 43.07 -13.58
N LYS A 353 24.97 43.52 -13.61
CA LYS A 353 25.42 44.73 -12.95
C LYS A 353 24.96 45.95 -13.76
N LYS A 354 24.63 47.03 -13.03
CA LYS A 354 24.34 48.42 -13.42
C LYS A 354 22.89 48.66 -13.87
N LYS A 355 22.14 49.62 -13.32
CA LYS A 355 22.50 50.89 -12.65
C LYS A 355 21.48 51.22 -11.56
#